data_AF-A0A4V2V1S3-F1
#
_entry.id   AF-A0A4V2V1S3-F1
#
_cell.length_a   1.000
_cell.length_b   1.000
_cell.length_c   1.000
_cell.angle_alpha   90.00
_cell.angle_beta   90.00
_cell.angle_gamma   90.00
#
_symmetry.space_group_name_H-M   'P 1'
#
loop_
_entity.id
_entity.type
_entity.pdbx_description
1 polymer ?
#
loop_
_entity_poly.entity_id
_entity_poly.type
_entity_poly.pdbx_seq_one_letter_code
_entity_poly.pdbx_strand_id
1 'polypeptide(L)'
;MNQVYAIHGPRLVSPGTSLRLDVDWAEQCSKLLGVSEEYQSSAASVAHLQAAIRREPRLNTVLQSSLSEMREANQSLRQELMGLLNGLIGRIEGGMLNVDGGRSGD
;
A
#
# COMPACT_ATOMS: atom_id res chain seq x y z
N MET A 1 -11.92 -33.09 -29.98
CA MET A 1 -10.93 -33.16 -28.89
C MET A 1 -10.03 -31.94 -29.02
N ASN A 2 -10.20 -30.95 -28.14
CA ASN A 2 -9.46 -29.68 -28.16
C ASN A 2 -8.04 -29.89 -27.60
N GLN A 3 -7.01 -29.59 -28.40
CA GLN A 3 -5.65 -29.41 -27.89
C GLN A 3 -5.45 -27.95 -27.47
N VAL A 4 -5.21 -27.74 -26.18
CA VAL A 4 -4.78 -26.47 -25.60
C VAL A 4 -3.26 -26.42 -25.71
N TYR A 5 -2.72 -25.56 -26.57
CA TYR A 5 -1.28 -25.25 -26.56
C TYR A 5 -1.00 -24.30 -25.39
N ALA A 6 -0.33 -24.83 -24.37
CA ALA A 6 0.17 -24.07 -23.24
C ALA A 6 1.29 -23.12 -23.70
N ILE A 7 1.07 -21.82 -23.50
CA ILE A 7 2.08 -20.77 -23.66
C ILE A 7 3.20 -21.05 -22.64
N HIS A 8 4.35 -21.49 -23.14
CA HIS A 8 5.56 -21.67 -22.35
C HIS A 8 6.16 -20.30 -22.05
N GLY A 9 5.89 -19.76 -20.86
CA GLY A 9 6.72 -18.68 -20.29
C GLY A 9 8.13 -19.23 -19.97
N PRO A 10 9.20 -18.42 -20.10
CA PRO A 10 10.56 -18.91 -19.94
C PRO A 10 10.82 -19.27 -18.46
N ARG A 11 10.99 -20.57 -18.20
CA ARG A 11 11.63 -21.07 -16.97
C ARG A 11 13.13 -20.80 -17.06
N LEU A 12 13.59 -19.80 -16.33
CA LEU A 12 15.00 -19.65 -15.96
C LEU A 12 15.17 -20.24 -14.55
N VAL A 13 15.72 -21.45 -14.49
CA VAL A 13 16.21 -22.05 -13.25
C VAL A 13 17.73 -22.08 -13.35
N SER A 14 18.40 -21.19 -12.62
CA SER A 14 19.83 -21.27 -12.35
C SER A 14 20.02 -21.69 -10.89
N PRO A 15 20.72 -22.81 -10.62
CA PRO A 15 21.04 -23.24 -9.26
C PRO A 15 22.37 -22.63 -8.82
N GLY A 16 22.33 -21.73 -7.85
CA GLY A 16 23.52 -21.14 -7.24
C GLY A 16 23.23 -19.72 -6.79
N THR A 17 23.17 -19.51 -5.47
CA THR A 17 22.89 -18.22 -4.81
C THR A 17 21.53 -17.59 -5.12
N SER A 18 20.45 -18.32 -4.85
CA SER A 18 19.15 -17.68 -4.61
C SER A 18 19.18 -16.97 -3.25
N LEU A 19 19.70 -15.75 -3.23
CA LEU A 19 19.38 -14.81 -2.16
C LEU A 19 17.88 -14.54 -2.30
N ARG A 20 17.09 -15.28 -1.53
CA ARG A 20 15.63 -15.22 -1.50
C ARG A 20 15.23 -13.79 -1.12
N LEU A 21 14.90 -12.97 -2.11
CA LEU A 21 13.90 -11.92 -1.94
C LEU A 21 12.55 -12.63 -1.78
N ASP A 22 12.33 -13.23 -0.62
CA ASP A 22 11.08 -13.89 -0.24
C ASP A 22 10.07 -12.81 0.20
N VAL A 23 9.88 -11.81 -0.67
CA VAL A 23 8.87 -10.78 -0.48
C VAL A 23 7.70 -11.16 -1.36
N ASP A 24 6.59 -11.53 -0.71
CA ASP A 24 5.31 -11.67 -1.40
C ASP A 24 4.80 -10.29 -1.82
N TRP A 25 5.29 -9.83 -2.98
CA TRP A 25 4.91 -8.54 -3.55
C TRP A 25 3.42 -8.42 -3.82
N ALA A 26 2.74 -9.54 -4.14
CA ALA A 26 1.31 -9.54 -4.34
C ALA A 26 0.57 -9.22 -3.03
N GLU A 27 0.99 -9.85 -1.92
CA GLU A 27 0.45 -9.54 -0.60
C GLU A 27 0.72 -8.08 -0.19
N GLN A 28 1.93 -7.58 -0.42
CA GLN A 28 2.29 -6.19 -0.07
C GLN A 28 1.48 -5.16 -0.88
N CYS A 29 1.34 -5.36 -2.18
CA CYS A 29 0.53 -4.50 -3.04
C CYS A 29 -0.96 -4.56 -2.65
N SER A 30 -1.46 -5.75 -2.29
CA SER A 30 -2.85 -5.91 -1.83
C SER A 30 -3.09 -5.15 -0.51
N LYS A 31 -2.16 -5.21 0.45
CA LYS A 31 -2.24 -4.45 1.70
C LYS A 31 -2.21 -2.94 1.44
N LEU A 32 -1.29 -2.48 0.59
CA LEU A 32 -1.17 -1.08 0.23
C LEU A 32 -2.46 -0.55 -0.42
N LEU A 33 -3.05 -1.34 -1.33
CA LEU A 33 -4.30 -0.98 -1.99
C LEU A 33 -5.44 -0.87 -0.98
N GLY A 34 -5.62 -1.86 -0.10
CA GLY A 34 -6.67 -1.84 0.93
C GLY A 34 -6.59 -0.63 1.85
N VAL A 35 -5.40 -0.35 2.40
CA VAL A 35 -5.20 0.83 3.27
C VAL A 35 -5.39 2.14 2.50
N SER A 36 -5.03 2.18 1.22
CA SER A 36 -5.25 3.36 0.37
C SER A 36 -6.75 3.62 0.15
N GLU A 37 -7.54 2.58 -0.12
CA GLU A 37 -8.99 2.68 -0.28
C GLU A 37 -9.66 3.15 1.02
N GLU A 38 -9.26 2.59 2.15
CA GLU A 38 -9.76 3.01 3.47
C GLU A 38 -9.41 4.47 3.79
N TYR A 39 -8.17 4.89 3.52
CA TYR A 39 -7.74 6.27 3.70
C TYR A 39 -8.54 7.24 2.83
N GLN A 40 -8.78 6.90 1.56
CA GLN A 40 -9.58 7.72 0.65
C GLN A 40 -11.04 7.81 1.10
N SER A 41 -11.63 6.69 1.48
CA SER A 41 -13.00 6.63 2.01
C SER A 41 -13.16 7.47 3.28
N SER A 42 -12.19 7.36 4.19
CA SER A 42 -12.13 8.15 5.43
C SER A 42 -12.00 9.65 5.13
N ALA A 43 -11.13 10.04 4.19
CA ALA A 43 -10.93 11.44 3.81
C ALA A 43 -12.21 12.05 3.21
N ALA A 44 -12.91 11.30 2.35
CA ALA A 44 -14.20 11.70 1.81
C ALA A 44 -15.24 11.90 2.91
N SER A 45 -15.29 10.98 3.88
CA SER A 45 -16.22 11.04 5.01
C SER A 45 -15.97 12.27 5.89
N VAL A 46 -14.70 12.60 6.19
CA VAL A 46 -14.32 13.84 6.90
C VAL A 46 -14.77 15.07 6.12
N ALA A 47 -14.55 15.09 4.80
CA ALA A 47 -14.95 16.21 3.95
C ALA A 47 -16.47 16.41 3.93
N HIS A 48 -17.24 15.31 3.86
CA HIS A 48 -18.70 15.35 3.91
C HIS A 48 -19.22 15.90 5.24
N LEU A 49 -18.66 15.45 6.37
CA LEU A 49 -19.08 15.93 7.68
C LEU A 49 -18.77 17.42 7.87
N GLN A 50 -17.59 17.87 7.43
CA GLN A 50 -17.24 19.29 7.41
C GLN A 50 -18.18 20.10 6.52
N ALA A 51 -18.56 19.58 5.34
CA ALA A 51 -19.51 20.24 4.46
C ALA A 51 -20.91 20.35 5.09
N ALA A 52 -21.37 19.31 5.79
CA ALA A 52 -22.64 19.33 6.51
C ALA A 52 -22.64 20.41 7.61
N ILE A 53 -21.57 20.51 8.41
CA ILE A 53 -21.42 21.55 9.44
C ILE A 53 -21.36 22.95 8.82
N ARG A 54 -20.65 23.14 7.70
CA ARG A 54 -20.63 24.43 6.99
C ARG A 54 -22.01 24.84 6.49
N ARG A 55 -22.80 23.88 6.02
CA ARG A 55 -24.17 24.12 5.52
C ARG A 55 -25.15 24.43 6.64
N GLU A 56 -25.05 23.73 7.77
CA GLU A 56 -25.88 23.96 8.95
C GLU A 56 -25.00 24.09 10.21
N PRO A 57 -24.58 25.31 10.56
CA PRO A 57 -23.67 25.55 11.69
C PRO A 57 -24.21 25.07 13.04
N ARG A 58 -25.53 24.95 13.20
CA ARG A 58 -26.15 24.42 14.43
C ARG A 58 -25.79 22.96 14.68
N LEU A 59 -25.47 22.20 13.63
CA LEU A 59 -25.01 20.82 13.78
C LEU A 59 -23.60 20.73 14.36
N ASN A 60 -22.82 21.83 14.38
CA ASN A 60 -21.45 21.81 14.89
C ASN A 60 -21.39 21.27 16.32
N THR A 61 -22.27 21.73 17.21
CA THR A 61 -22.26 21.33 18.63
C THR A 61 -22.52 19.84 18.83
N VAL A 62 -23.19 19.18 17.88
CA VAL A 62 -23.51 17.75 17.93
C VAL A 62 -22.46 16.92 17.19
N LEU A 63 -21.98 17.41 16.05
CA LEU A 63 -21.10 16.66 15.15
C LEU A 63 -19.61 16.92 15.38
N GLN A 64 -19.24 17.87 16.24
CA GLN A 64 -17.84 18.22 16.48
C GLN A 64 -17.03 17.06 17.06
N SER A 65 -17.60 16.26 17.98
CA SER A 65 -16.91 15.08 18.52
C SER A 65 -16.63 14.07 17.42
N SER A 66 -17.65 13.69 16.66
CA SER A 66 -17.51 12.76 15.53
C SER A 66 -16.54 13.27 14.47
N LEU A 67 -16.51 14.58 14.21
CA LEU A 67 -15.53 15.17 13.29
C LEU A 67 -14.10 15.06 13.83
N SER A 68 -13.89 15.22 15.13
CA SER A 68 -12.57 15.01 15.75
C SER A 68 -12.12 13.56 15.62
N GLU A 69 -12.98 12.63 16.03
CA GLU A 69 -12.72 11.18 15.97
C GLU A 69 -12.41 10.73 14.54
N MET A 70 -13.18 11.20 13.55
CA MET A 70 -12.94 10.88 12.15
C MET A 70 -11.63 11.48 11.62
N ARG A 71 -11.23 12.68 12.08
CA ARG A 71 -9.93 13.28 11.72
C ARG A 71 -8.78 12.48 12.30
N GLU A 72 -8.90 12.05 13.56
CA GLU A 72 -7.90 11.21 14.22
C GLU A 72 -7.77 9.86 13.52
N ALA A 73 -8.89 9.21 13.19
CA ALA A 73 -8.90 7.97 12.41
C ALA A 73 -8.28 8.15 11.02
N ASN A 74 -8.62 9.24 10.32
CA ASN A 74 -8.02 9.56 9.02
C ASN A 74 -6.51 9.79 9.11
N GLN A 75 -6.05 10.46 10.17
CA GLN A 75 -4.63 10.69 10.42
C GLN A 75 -3.89 9.39 10.74
N SER A 76 -4.52 8.48 11.49
CA SER A 76 -3.97 7.14 11.75
C SER A 76 -3.80 6.34 10.47
N LEU A 77 -4.82 6.30 9.60
CA LEU A 77 -4.75 5.65 8.28
C LEU A 77 -3.65 6.26 7.39
N ARG A 78 -3.49 7.59 7.44
CA ARG A 78 -2.40 8.26 6.71
C ARG A 78 -1.02 7.80 7.19
N GLN A 79 -0.85 7.65 8.51
CA GLN A 79 0.43 7.20 9.07
C GLN A 79 0.71 5.74 8.67
N GLU A 80 -0.30 4.89 8.71
CA GLU A 80 -0.19 3.50 8.26
C GLU A 80 0.18 3.41 6.78
N LEU A 81 -0.51 4.16 5.92
CA LEU A 81 -0.23 4.23 4.48
C LEU A 81 1.21 4.67 4.22
N MET A 82 1.67 5.74 4.88
CA MET A 82 3.05 6.21 4.75
C MET A 82 4.07 5.20 5.28
N GLY A 83 3.74 4.50 6.37
CA GLY A 83 4.57 3.43 6.92
C GLY A 83 4.74 2.27 5.93
N LEU A 84 3.66 1.84 5.29
CA LEU A 84 3.69 0.81 4.25
C LEU A 84 4.52 1.26 3.04
N LEU A 85 4.31 2.48 2.54
CA LEU A 85 5.08 3.04 1.42
C LEU A 85 6.57 3.10 1.72
N ASN A 86 6.96 3.63 2.89
CA ASN A 86 8.36 3.70 3.30
C ASN A 86 8.97 2.31 3.47
N GLY A 87 8.22 1.35 4.01
CA GLY A 87 8.64 -0.04 4.11
C GLY A 87 8.90 -0.69 2.75
N LEU A 88 8.07 -0.39 1.75
CA LEU A 88 8.27 -0.89 0.38
C LEU A 88 9.46 -0.23 -0.32
N ILE A 89 9.63 1.08 -0.17
CA ILE A 89 10.80 1.80 -0.71
C ILE A 89 12.09 1.20 -0.15
N GLY A 90 12.18 1.01 1.18
CA GLY A 90 13.37 0.42 1.80
C GLY A 90 13.67 -0.99 1.32
N ARG A 91 12.64 -1.79 0.97
CA ARG A 91 12.82 -3.13 0.39
C ARG A 91 13.31 -3.07 -1.06
N ILE A 92 12.81 -2.13 -1.86
CA ILE A 92 13.26 -1.93 -3.24
C ILE A 92 14.73 -1.50 -3.25
N GLU A 93 15.07 -0.48 -2.44
CA GLU A 93 16.43 0.04 -2.33
C GLU A 93 17.41 -1.02 -1.77
N GLY A 94 17.02 -1.75 -0.72
CA GLY A 94 17.83 -2.84 -0.16
C GLY A 94 17.99 -4.04 -1.12
N GLY A 95 16.98 -4.31 -1.95
CA GLY A 95 17.05 -5.32 -3.00
C GLY A 95 18.00 -4.92 -4.14
N MET A 96 18.02 -3.65 -4.53
CA MET A 96 18.91 -3.12 -5.57
C MET A 96 20.38 -3.18 -5.17
N LEU A 97 20.71 -2.90 -3.90
CA LEU A 97 22.09 -2.97 -3.39
C LEU A 97 22.66 -4.39 -3.39
N ASN A 98 21.83 -5.43 -3.24
CA ASN A 98 22.26 -6.83 -3.29
C ASN A 98 22.48 -7.35 -4.72
N VAL A 99 21.93 -6.70 -5.74
CA VAL A 99 22.08 -7.11 -7.15
C VAL A 99 23.40 -6.62 -7.75
N ASP A 100 23.94 -5.49 -7.28
CA ASP A 100 25.14 -4.86 -7.85
C ASP A 100 26.47 -5.42 -7.27
N GLY A 101 26.43 -6.08 -6.11
CA GLY A 101 27.61 -6.71 -5.49
C GLY A 101 28.06 -8.04 -6.11
N GLY A 102 27.32 -8.58 -7.08
CA GLY A 102 27.58 -9.88 -7.71
C GLY A 102 28.42 -9.85 -8.99
N ARG A 103 28.83 -8.67 -9.46
CA ARG A 103 29.55 -8.52 -10.74
C ARG A 103 31.02 -8.20 -10.51
N SER A 104 31.78 -9.17 -10.03
CA SER A 104 33.25 -9.15 -10.09
C SER A 104 33.76 -10.58 -10.26
N GLY A 105 34.29 -10.88 -11.45
CA GLY A 105 35.02 -12.11 -11.73
C GLY A 105 34.56 -12.82 -13.00
N ASP A 106 35.09 -12.37 -14.15
CA ASP A 106 35.80 -13.23 -15.11
C ASP A 106 36.70 -12.35 -16.00
#